data_AF-A0A7C5XMZ0-F1
#
_entry.id   AF-A0A7C5XMZ0-F1
#
_cell.length_a   1.000
_cell.length_b   1.000
_cell.length_c   1.000
_cell.angle_alpha   90.00
_cell.angle_beta   90.00
_cell.angle_gamma   90.00
#
_symmetry.space_group_name_H-M   'P 1'
#
loop_
_entity.id
_entity.type
_entity.pdbx_description
1 polymer ?
#
loop_
_entity_poly.entity_id
_entity_poly.type
_entity_poly.pdbx_seq_one_letter_code
_entity_poly.pdbx_strand_id
1 'polypeptide(L)'
;MLAAMSAPEAELYVAPGCPYCPRVRAALERLRADGAIGALRVVDISREPERARALGIRAVPWLRLGPLELQGLHTEGELREWARAAAGDTRALARYAEQELAAGRLEAMTRRAADEPARWVPALLSLLADEETDLKARFGVSA
;
A
#
# COMPACT_ATOMS: atom_id res chain seq x y z
N MET A 1 25.14 2.29 -3.00
CA MET A 1 24.66 1.93 -1.65
C MET A 1 23.32 1.23 -1.80
N LEU A 2 23.30 -0.10 -1.71
CA LEU A 2 22.06 -0.88 -1.70
C LEU A 2 21.36 -0.60 -0.37
N ALA A 3 20.18 0.03 -0.40
CA ALA A 3 19.33 0.13 0.77
C ALA A 3 19.08 -1.30 1.28
N ALA A 4 19.41 -1.57 2.55
CA ALA A 4 19.10 -2.85 3.15
C ALA A 4 17.59 -3.08 3.00
N MET A 5 17.22 -4.20 2.35
CA MET A 5 15.82 -4.63 2.21
C MET A 5 15.30 -5.03 3.59
N SER A 6 14.97 -4.04 4.42
CA SER A 6 14.38 -4.23 5.74
C SER A 6 12.91 -4.58 5.59
N ALA A 7 12.43 -5.53 6.38
CA ALA A 7 11.01 -5.88 6.43
C ALA A 7 10.18 -4.62 6.74
N PRO A 8 9.15 -4.31 5.94
CA PRO A 8 8.38 -3.09 6.08
C PRO A 8 7.61 -3.05 7.40
N GLU A 9 7.38 -1.86 7.94
CA GLU A 9 6.46 -1.66 9.06
C GLU A 9 5.01 -1.64 8.58
N ALA A 10 4.12 -2.22 9.36
CA ALA A 10 2.68 -2.22 9.11
C ALA A 10 1.93 -1.41 10.17
N GLU A 11 1.00 -0.59 9.72
CA GLU A 11 0.04 0.13 10.54
C GLU A 11 -1.37 -0.13 10.04
N LEU A 12 -2.15 -0.88 10.81
CA LEU A 12 -3.53 -1.23 10.50
C LEU A 12 -4.50 -0.34 11.27
N TYR A 13 -5.34 0.38 10.54
CA TYR A 13 -6.45 1.17 11.07
C TYR A 13 -7.75 0.36 11.03
N VAL A 14 -8.42 0.30 12.17
CA VAL A 14 -9.65 -0.46 12.40
C VAL A 14 -10.71 0.42 13.06
N ALA A 15 -11.96 -0.04 13.07
CA ALA A 15 -13.04 0.57 13.83
C ALA A 15 -13.87 -0.51 14.54
N PRO A 16 -14.56 -0.18 15.65
CA PRO A 16 -15.52 -1.07 16.28
C PRO A 16 -16.59 -1.52 15.30
N GLY A 17 -16.98 -2.80 15.36
CA GLY A 17 -18.03 -3.37 14.50
C GLY A 17 -17.59 -3.69 13.06
N CYS A 18 -16.35 -3.41 12.67
CA CYS A 18 -15.81 -3.78 11.37
C CYS A 18 -15.69 -5.31 11.22
N PRO A 19 -16.44 -5.97 10.32
CA PRO A 19 -16.43 -7.44 10.20
C PRO A 19 -15.14 -7.98 9.57
N TYR A 20 -14.45 -7.18 8.76
CA TYR A 20 -13.26 -7.59 8.02
C TYR A 20 -11.95 -7.35 8.77
N CYS A 21 -11.95 -6.42 9.74
CA CYS A 21 -10.76 -6.00 10.46
C CYS A 21 -10.07 -7.15 11.24
N PRO A 22 -10.79 -8.05 11.94
CA PRO A 22 -10.16 -9.18 12.63
C PRO A 22 -9.39 -10.11 11.69
N ARG A 23 -9.93 -10.34 10.48
CA ARG A 23 -9.31 -11.22 9.49
C ARG A 23 -8.01 -10.64 8.94
N VAL A 24 -8.02 -9.35 8.57
CA VAL A 24 -6.81 -8.67 8.09
C VAL A 24 -5.75 -8.59 9.20
N ARG A 25 -6.16 -8.26 10.42
CA ARG A 25 -5.25 -8.25 11.58
C ARG A 25 -4.58 -9.62 11.79
N ALA A 26 -5.35 -10.70 11.78
CA ALA A 26 -4.81 -12.05 12.00
C ALA A 26 -3.78 -12.44 10.92
N ALA A 27 -4.01 -12.05 9.66
CA ALA A 27 -3.04 -12.27 8.59
C ALA A 27 -1.75 -11.48 8.82
N LEU A 28 -1.84 -10.19 9.18
CA LEU A 28 -0.68 -9.35 9.49
C LEU A 28 0.12 -9.86 10.69
N GLU A 29 -0.54 -10.38 11.73
CA GLU A 29 0.13 -11.01 12.87
C GLU A 29 0.97 -12.22 12.45
N ARG A 30 0.49 -13.02 11.49
CA ARG A 30 1.25 -14.15 10.93
C ARG A 30 2.45 -13.67 10.10
N LEU A 31 2.28 -12.64 9.27
CA LEU A 31 3.36 -11.99 8.53
C LEU A 31 4.42 -11.34 9.44
N ARG A 32 4.02 -10.89 10.64
CA ARG A 32 4.99 -10.39 11.63
C ARG A 32 5.76 -11.53 12.25
N ALA A 33 5.07 -12.61 12.59
CA ALA A 33 5.68 -13.79 13.21
C ALA A 33 6.69 -14.48 12.30
N ASP A 34 6.46 -14.50 10.98
CA ASP A 34 7.37 -15.09 9.99
C ASP A 34 8.44 -14.11 9.45
N GLY A 35 8.42 -12.85 9.90
CA GLY A 35 9.40 -11.82 9.53
C GLY A 35 9.15 -11.14 8.19
N ALA A 36 8.03 -11.40 7.51
CA ALA A 36 7.67 -10.69 6.29
C ALA A 36 7.39 -9.19 6.54
N ILE A 37 6.98 -8.82 7.76
CA ILE A 37 6.88 -7.42 8.21
C ILE A 37 7.66 -7.23 9.51
N GLY A 38 8.29 -6.07 9.68
CA GLY A 38 9.15 -5.78 10.83
C GLY A 38 8.37 -5.43 12.10
N ALA A 39 7.22 -4.79 11.95
CA ALA A 39 6.36 -4.39 13.05
C ALA A 39 4.89 -4.32 12.62
N LEU A 40 3.98 -4.46 13.58
CA LEU A 40 2.55 -4.26 13.39
C LEU A 40 2.02 -3.36 14.49
N ARG A 41 1.52 -2.18 14.12
CA ARG A 41 0.72 -1.33 14.99
C ARG A 41 -0.74 -1.35 14.55
N VAL A 42 -1.65 -1.50 15.51
CA VAL A 42 -3.09 -1.45 15.28
C VAL A 42 -3.66 -0.20 15.91
N VAL A 43 -4.39 0.60 15.13
CA VAL A 43 -4.97 1.88 15.54
C VAL A 43 -6.48 1.81 15.42
N ASP A 44 -7.19 2.12 16.50
CA ASP A 44 -8.64 2.27 16.46
C ASP A 44 -8.98 3.72 16.09
N ILE A 45 -9.61 3.93 14.93
CA ILE A 45 -9.98 5.26 14.45
C ILE A 45 -11.00 5.95 15.34
N SER A 46 -11.78 5.21 16.13
CA SER A 46 -12.70 5.78 17.11
C SER A 46 -11.98 6.36 18.33
N ARG A 47 -10.72 5.95 18.57
CA ARG A 47 -9.87 6.47 19.65
C ARG A 47 -8.88 7.52 19.17
N GLU A 48 -8.46 7.45 17.92
CA GLU A 48 -7.53 8.41 17.28
C GLU A 48 -8.12 9.03 15.98
N PRO A 49 -9.26 9.74 16.04
CA PRO A 49 -9.95 10.21 14.84
C PRO A 49 -9.17 11.27 14.05
N GLU A 50 -8.41 12.14 14.71
CA GLU A 50 -7.62 13.17 14.02
C GLU A 50 -6.50 12.58 13.16
N ARG A 51 -5.90 11.48 13.63
CA ARG A 51 -4.89 10.75 12.86
C ARG A 51 -5.49 10.14 11.60
N ALA A 52 -6.67 9.54 11.73
CA ALA A 52 -7.38 8.96 10.59
C ALA A 52 -7.77 10.03 9.55
N ARG A 53 -8.21 11.21 10.00
CA ARG A 53 -8.52 12.36 9.13
C ARG A 53 -7.29 12.92 8.42
N ALA A 54 -6.17 13.08 9.14
CA ALA A 54 -4.92 13.56 8.56
C ALA A 54 -4.41 12.64 7.42
N LEU A 55 -4.68 11.34 7.53
CA LEU A 55 -4.38 10.35 6.49
C LEU A 55 -5.48 10.17 5.44
N GLY A 56 -6.59 10.91 5.54
CA GLY A 56 -7.70 10.81 4.61
C GLY A 56 -8.40 9.44 4.60
N ILE A 57 -8.36 8.68 5.71
CA ILE A 57 -8.97 7.35 5.80
C ILE A 57 -10.49 7.47 5.77
N ARG A 58 -11.12 6.92 4.72
CA ARG A 58 -12.58 6.96 4.52
C ARG A 58 -13.30 5.66 4.86
N ALA A 59 -12.58 4.55 4.93
CA ALA A 59 -13.13 3.26 5.33
C ALA A 59 -12.05 2.38 5.95
N VAL A 60 -12.48 1.41 6.75
CA VAL A 60 -11.64 0.38 7.38
C VAL A 60 -12.00 -1.00 6.86
N PRO A 61 -11.08 -1.99 6.92
CA PRO A 61 -9.68 -1.88 7.33
C PRO A 61 -8.84 -1.08 6.34
N TRP A 62 -7.96 -0.23 6.86
CA TRP A 62 -6.99 0.53 6.06
C TRP A 62 -5.59 0.24 6.58
N LEU A 63 -4.66 -0.09 5.70
CA LEU A 63 -3.34 -0.57 6.05
C LEU A 63 -2.29 0.29 5.36
N ARG A 64 -1.36 0.83 6.15
CA ARG A 64 -0.10 1.34 5.65
C ARG A 64 0.97 0.27 5.83
N LEU A 65 1.59 -0.15 4.74
CA LEU A 65 2.65 -1.16 4.72
C LEU A 65 3.89 -0.56 4.06
N GLY A 66 4.81 -0.04 4.87
CA GLY A 66 5.88 0.82 4.41
C GLY A 66 5.33 1.99 3.58
N PRO A 67 5.71 2.13 2.29
CA PRO A 67 5.21 3.19 1.41
C PRO A 67 3.83 2.90 0.79
N LEU A 68 3.29 1.70 1.00
CA LEU A 68 2.05 1.26 0.36
C LEU A 68 0.85 1.56 1.24
N GLU A 69 -0.23 2.01 0.61
CA GLU A 69 -1.53 2.19 1.24
C GLU A 69 -2.54 1.24 0.61
N LEU A 70 -3.12 0.38 1.45
CA LEU A 70 -4.03 -0.70 1.06
C LEU A 70 -5.37 -0.51 1.78
N GLN A 71 -6.47 -0.72 1.07
CA GLN A 71 -7.82 -0.50 1.59
C GLN A 71 -8.67 -1.75 1.39
N GLY A 72 -9.37 -2.13 2.46
CA GLY A 72 -10.32 -3.22 2.44
C GLY A 72 -9.70 -4.58 2.77
N LEU A 73 -10.42 -5.63 2.41
CA LEU A 73 -10.05 -6.99 2.76
C LEU A 73 -8.93 -7.49 1.82
N HIS A 74 -7.84 -7.95 2.42
CA HIS A 74 -6.78 -8.66 1.72
C HIS A 74 -6.57 -10.04 2.37
N THR A 75 -6.28 -11.01 1.52
CA THR A 75 -5.81 -12.34 1.90
C THR A 75 -4.36 -12.27 2.37
N GLU A 76 -3.91 -13.30 3.08
CA GLU A 76 -2.52 -13.40 3.53
C GLU A 76 -1.52 -13.44 2.36
N GLY A 77 -1.86 -14.13 1.26
CA GLY A 77 -1.03 -14.19 0.06
C GLY A 77 -0.82 -12.81 -0.56
N GLU A 78 -1.90 -12.04 -0.72
CA GLU A 78 -1.83 -10.66 -1.20
C GLU A 78 -1.01 -9.77 -0.27
N LEU A 79 -1.22 -9.86 1.04
CA LEU A 79 -0.43 -9.09 2.01
C LEU A 79 1.07 -9.43 1.94
N ARG A 80 1.42 -10.70 1.68
CA ARG A 80 2.81 -11.11 1.53
C ARG A 80 3.41 -10.60 0.21
N GLU A 81 2.63 -10.56 -0.86
CA GLU A 81 3.01 -9.88 -2.11
C GLU A 81 3.30 -8.40 -1.85
N TRP A 82 2.42 -7.71 -1.13
CA TRP A 82 2.62 -6.30 -0.80
C TRP A 82 3.79 -6.05 0.15
N ALA A 83 4.08 -6.98 1.06
CA ALA A 83 5.26 -6.88 1.91
C ALA A 83 6.56 -6.93 1.08
N ARG A 84 6.61 -7.77 0.03
CA ARG A 84 7.75 -7.80 -0.91
C ARG A 84 7.86 -6.50 -1.71
N ALA A 85 6.74 -5.96 -2.21
CA ALA A 85 6.71 -4.67 -2.89
C ALA A 85 7.25 -3.56 -1.98
N ALA A 86 6.76 -3.48 -0.73
CA ALA A 86 7.19 -2.49 0.24
C ALA A 86 8.67 -2.63 0.65
N ALA A 87 9.23 -3.84 0.58
CA ALA A 87 10.66 -4.09 0.78
C ALA A 87 11.55 -3.68 -0.41
N GLY A 88 10.96 -3.20 -1.52
CA GLY A 88 11.68 -2.64 -2.67
C GLY A 88 11.70 -3.50 -3.92
N ASP A 89 10.85 -4.51 -4.04
CA ASP A 89 10.69 -5.26 -5.30
C ASP A 89 10.05 -4.37 -6.38
N THR A 90 10.87 -3.94 -7.35
CA THR A 90 10.45 -3.04 -8.44
C THR A 90 9.27 -3.56 -9.25
N ARG A 91 9.19 -4.88 -9.51
CA ARG A 91 8.07 -5.45 -10.29
C ARG A 91 6.77 -5.41 -9.50
N ALA A 92 6.86 -5.69 -8.20
CA ALA A 92 5.69 -5.63 -7.33
C ALA A 92 5.25 -4.18 -7.07
N LEU A 93 6.19 -3.22 -7.01
CA LEU A 93 5.89 -1.78 -6.99
C LEU A 93 5.24 -1.30 -8.29
N ALA A 94 5.67 -1.82 -9.45
CA ALA A 94 5.06 -1.52 -10.74
C ALA A 94 3.57 -1.95 -10.74
N ARG A 95 3.28 -3.19 -10.32
CA ARG A 95 1.89 -3.67 -10.15
C ARG A 95 1.06 -2.81 -9.20
N TYR A 96 1.66 -2.33 -8.10
CA TYR A 96 0.98 -1.39 -7.20
C TYR A 96 0.63 -0.08 -7.93
N ALA A 97 1.60 0.52 -8.62
CA ALA A 97 1.40 1.76 -9.35
C ALA A 97 0.34 1.61 -10.46
N GLU A 98 0.33 0.48 -11.17
CA GLU A 98 -0.70 0.17 -12.16
C GLU A 98 -2.11 0.16 -11.54
N GLN A 99 -2.29 -0.54 -10.41
CA GLN A 99 -3.58 -0.57 -9.71
C GLN A 99 -4.03 0.82 -9.24
N GLU A 100 -3.11 1.62 -8.72
CA GLU A 100 -3.40 3.00 -8.29
C GLU A 100 -3.84 3.88 -9.46
N LEU A 101 -3.14 3.77 -10.60
CA LEU A 101 -3.44 4.54 -11.81
C LEU A 101 -4.77 4.11 -12.43
N ALA A 102 -5.04 2.80 -12.49
CA ALA A 102 -6.32 2.25 -12.92
C ALA A 102 -7.49 2.71 -12.02
N ALA A 103 -7.22 2.89 -10.72
CA ALA A 103 -8.16 3.44 -9.76
C ALA A 103 -8.30 4.98 -9.82
N GLY A 104 -7.63 5.66 -10.76
CA GLY A 104 -7.68 7.11 -10.94
C GLY A 104 -6.86 7.90 -9.91
N ARG A 105 -5.95 7.26 -9.17
CA ARG A 105 -5.11 7.90 -8.14
C ARG A 105 -3.84 8.53 -8.70
N LEU A 106 -3.93 9.19 -9.86
CA LEU A 106 -2.79 9.82 -10.53
C LEU A 106 -2.08 10.84 -9.63
N GLU A 107 -2.82 11.77 -9.02
CA GLU A 107 -2.24 12.79 -8.14
C GLU A 107 -1.47 12.19 -6.95
N ALA A 108 -2.02 11.13 -6.35
CA ALA A 108 -1.35 10.43 -5.26
C ALA A 108 -0.05 9.77 -5.74
N MET A 109 -0.07 9.17 -6.93
CA MET A 109 1.12 8.57 -7.53
C MET A 109 2.18 9.60 -7.91
N THR A 110 1.78 10.75 -8.46
CA THR A 110 2.67 11.87 -8.76
C THR A 110 3.36 12.38 -7.50
N ARG A 111 2.61 12.59 -6.39
CA ARG A 111 3.21 12.99 -5.11
C ARG A 111 4.21 11.97 -4.61
N ARG A 112 3.86 10.68 -4.61
CA ARG A 112 4.77 9.59 -4.20
C ARG A 112 6.06 9.58 -5.03
N ALA A 113 5.94 9.75 -6.35
CA ALA A 113 7.11 9.81 -7.24
C ALA A 113 7.97 11.06 -7.01
N ALA A 114 7.37 12.18 -6.61
CA ALA A 114 8.11 13.39 -6.24
C ALA A 114 8.81 13.24 -4.87
N ASP A 115 8.15 12.62 -3.90
CA ASP A 115 8.66 12.47 -2.53
C ASP A 115 9.75 11.39 -2.43
N GLU A 116 9.61 10.28 -3.16
CA GLU A 116 10.56 9.15 -3.15
C GLU A 116 10.92 8.69 -4.59
N PRO A 117 11.59 9.54 -5.39
CA PRO A 117 11.85 9.26 -6.81
C PRO A 117 12.68 7.99 -7.03
N ALA A 118 13.67 7.73 -6.16
CA ALA A 118 14.52 6.55 -6.23
C ALA A 118 13.74 5.22 -6.10
N ARG A 119 12.58 5.25 -5.44
CA ARG A 119 11.70 4.07 -5.27
C ARG A 119 10.71 3.94 -6.42
N TRP A 120 10.04 5.04 -6.78
CA TRP A 120 8.88 4.98 -7.67
C TRP A 120 9.23 5.14 -9.15
N VAL A 121 10.27 5.89 -9.51
CA VAL A 121 10.64 6.08 -10.92
C VAL A 121 11.00 4.75 -11.60
N PRO A 122 11.83 3.86 -11.02
CA PRO A 122 12.11 2.57 -11.66
C PRO A 122 10.87 1.72 -11.86
N ALA A 123 9.92 1.74 -10.92
CA ALA A 123 8.66 0.99 -11.02
C ALA A 123 7.77 1.53 -12.14
N LEU A 124 7.64 2.86 -12.25
CA LEU A 124 6.86 3.52 -13.31
C LEU A 124 7.49 3.31 -14.70
N LEU A 125 8.82 3.40 -14.81
CA LEU A 125 9.52 3.09 -16.06
C LEU A 125 9.34 1.62 -16.46
N SER A 126 9.28 0.70 -15.50
CA SER A 126 9.02 -0.71 -15.78
C SER A 126 7.64 -0.94 -16.40
N LEU A 127 6.63 -0.16 -16.00
CA LEU A 127 5.29 -0.19 -16.61
C LEU A 127 5.30 0.33 -18.05
N LEU A 128 6.10 1.37 -18.33
CA LEU A 128 6.18 1.96 -19.68
C LEU A 128 6.97 1.08 -20.66
N ALA A 129 7.88 0.25 -20.15
CA ALA A 129 8.68 -0.67 -20.95
C ALA A 129 7.93 -1.98 -21.29
N ASP A 130 6.78 -2.22 -20.66
CA ASP A 130 5.98 -3.42 -20.87
C ASP A 130 4.93 -3.16 -21.97
N GLU A 131 5.21 -3.67 -23.17
CA GLU A 131 4.35 -3.52 -24.36
C GLU A 131 3.00 -4.25 -24.23
N GLU A 132 2.83 -5.15 -23.25
CA GLU A 132 1.56 -5.85 -22.99
C GLU A 132 0.69 -5.14 -21.94
N THR A 133 1.21 -4.10 -21.27
CA THR A 133 0.44 -3.36 -20.27
C THR A 133 -0.60 -2.46 -20.95
N ASP A 134 -1.85 -2.93 -21.03
CA ASP A 134 -3.02 -2.13 -21.42
C ASP A 134 -3.36 -1.15 -20.28
N LEU A 135 -2.54 -0.10 -20.16
CA LEU A 135 -2.63 0.91 -19.12
C LEU A 135 -3.87 1.79 -19.39
N LYS A 136 -5.05 1.28 -19.03
CA LYS A 136 -6.33 2.02 -19.04
C LYS A 136 -6.36 3.03 -17.90
N ALA A 137 -5.41 3.97 -17.90
CA ALA A 137 -5.47 5.12 -17.02
C ALA A 137 -6.74 5.91 -17.34
N ARG A 138 -7.65 5.98 -16.39
CA ARG A 138 -8.80 6.88 -16.48
C ARG A 138 -8.28 8.29 -16.22
N PHE A 139 -7.92 9.00 -17.28
CA PHE A 139 -7.67 10.43 -17.21
C PHE A 139 -9.00 11.12 -16.96
N GLY A 140 -9.29 11.43 -15.70
CA GLY A 140 -10.37 12.34 -15.37
C GLY A 140 -10.02 13.72 -15.90
N VAL A 141 -10.61 14.12 -17.03
CA VAL A 141 -10.61 15.52 -17.45
C VAL A 141 -11.54 16.24 -16.47
N SER A 142 -10.99 16.98 -15.52
CA SER A 142 -11.74 17.92 -14.70
C SER A 142 -10.90 19.19 -14.58
N ALA A 143 -11.28 20.17 -15.39
CA ALA A 143 -10.87 21.57 -15.31
C ALA A 143 -11.67 22.29 -14.22
#